data_AF-D3K110-F1
#
_entry.id   AF-D3K110-F1
#
_cell.length_a   1.000
_cell.length_b   1.000
_cell.length_c   1.000
_cell.angle_alpha   90.00
_cell.angle_beta   90.00
_cell.angle_gamma   90.00
#
_symmetry.space_group_name_H-M   'P 1'
#
loop_
_entity.id
_entity.type
_entity.pdbx_description
1 polymer ?
#
loop_
_entity_poly.entity_id
_entity_poly.type
_entity_poly.pdbx_seq_one_letter_code
_entity_poly.pdbx_strand_id
1 'polypeptide(L)' 'ANNSNKVAVIDSKERKLTALVDVGKTPRPGRGANFNHPIYGPVWATSHLGDDGISLIGTDPTKHP' A
#
# COMPACT_ATOMS: atom_id res chain seq x y z
N ALA A 1 15.47 1.35 -2.66
CA ALA A 1 14.18 2.04 -2.90
C ALA A 1 13.62 1.50 -4.21
N ASN A 2 12.30 1.35 -4.35
CA ASN A 2 11.75 0.59 -5.48
C ASN A 2 11.53 1.46 -6.73
N ASN A 3 12.27 1.24 -7.82
CA ASN A 3 12.12 2.00 -9.06
C ASN A 3 10.90 1.60 -9.92
N SER A 4 10.16 0.54 -9.55
CA SER A 4 8.98 0.11 -10.32
C SER A 4 7.72 0.92 -10.03
N ASN A 5 7.75 1.83 -9.03
CA ASN A 5 6.60 2.63 -8.58
C ASN A 5 5.34 1.79 -8.27
N LYS A 6 5.55 0.54 -7.86
CA LYS A 6 4.47 -0.40 -7.53
C LYS A 6 4.67 -0.98 -6.12
N VAL A 7 3.57 -1.34 -5.47
CA VAL A 7 3.53 -2.12 -4.22
C VAL A 7 2.87 -3.46 -4.51
N ALA A 8 3.59 -4.55 -4.21
CA ALA A 8 3.05 -5.91 -4.32
C ALA A 8 2.37 -6.31 -3.01
N VAL A 9 1.15 -6.83 -3.12
CA VAL A 9 0.35 -7.33 -2.00
C VAL A 9 0.30 -8.86 -2.10
N ILE A 10 0.82 -9.54 -1.08
CA ILE A 10 0.86 -11.00 -1.00
C ILE A 10 -0.10 -11.45 0.10
N ASP A 11 -1.02 -12.33 -0.25
CA ASP A 11 -1.79 -13.08 0.74
C ASP A 11 -0.88 -14.15 1.35
N SER A 12 -0.51 -13.98 2.62
CA SER A 12 0.35 -14.92 3.32
C SER A 12 -0.33 -16.26 3.66
N LYS A 13 -1.67 -16.29 3.72
CA LYS A 13 -2.47 -17.49 4.00
C LYS A 13 -2.59 -18.34 2.74
N GLU A 14 -2.95 -17.74 1.61
CA GLU A 14 -3.04 -18.44 0.33
C GLU A 14 -1.69 -18.57 -0.40
N ARG A 15 -0.68 -17.81 0.03
CA ARG A 15 0.64 -17.69 -0.59
C ARG A 15 0.58 -17.27 -2.06
N LYS A 16 -0.28 -16.29 -2.36
CA LYS A 16 -0.53 -15.79 -3.72
C LYS A 16 -0.34 -14.27 -3.80
N LEU A 17 0.03 -13.80 -4.98
CA LEU A 17 0.00 -12.38 -5.32
C LEU A 17 -1.45 -11.94 -5.50
N THR A 18 -1.91 -11.03 -4.64
CA THR A 18 -3.29 -10.53 -4.65
C THR A 18 -3.43 -9.27 -5.49
N ALA A 19 -2.44 -8.37 -5.43
CA ALA A 19 -2.48 -7.13 -6.19
C ALA A 19 -1.07 -6.58 -6.47
N LEU A 20 -0.97 -5.81 -7.55
CA LEU A 20 0.12 -4.89 -7.82
C LEU A 20 -0.47 -3.49 -7.91
N VAL A 21 -0.24 -2.69 -6.87
CA VAL A 21 -0.82 -1.34 -6.73
C VAL A 21 0.17 -0.31 -7.25
N ASP A 22 -0.26 0.53 -8.18
CA ASP A 22 0.51 1.68 -8.65
C ASP A 22 0.54 2.79 -7.60
N VAL A 23 1.74 3.32 -7.34
CA VAL A 23 1.99 4.39 -6.36
C VAL A 23 2.90 5.47 -6.96
N GLY A 24 3.21 6.50 -6.17
CA GLY A 24 4.13 7.56 -6.56
C GLY A 24 5.58 7.08 -6.79
N LYS A 25 6.48 8.03 -7.01
CA LYS A 25 7.85 7.74 -7.43
C LYS A 25 8.69 7.18 -6.30
N THR A 26 9.27 6.00 -6.51
CA THR A 26 10.26 5.41 -5.61
C THR A 26 9.70 5.22 -4.19
N PRO A 27 8.69 4.36 -3.99
CA PRO A 27 8.13 4.13 -2.66
C PRO A 27 9.17 3.55 -1.70
N ARG A 28 9.18 4.08 -0.46
CA ARG A 28 10.11 3.67 0.60
C ARG A 28 9.37 3.46 1.93
N PRO A 29 8.59 2.39 2.05
CA PRO A 29 7.73 2.18 3.21
C PRO A 29 8.45 1.83 4.52
N GLY A 30 9.62 1.20 4.48
CA GLY A 30 10.10 0.45 5.65
C GLY A 30 9.12 -0.69 5.95
N ARG A 31 8.46 -0.67 7.12
CA ARG A 31 7.30 -1.53 7.44
C ARG A 31 5.95 -0.88 7.06
N GLY A 32 5.96 0.42 6.74
CA GLY A 32 4.77 1.25 6.54
C GLY A 32 4.01 1.54 7.84
N ALA A 33 2.83 2.13 7.71
CA ALA A 33 1.95 2.46 8.84
C ALA A 33 0.52 1.97 8.58
N ASN A 34 -0.07 1.30 9.57
CA ASN A 34 -1.46 0.81 9.50
C ASN A 34 -2.35 1.65 10.41
N PHE A 35 -3.50 2.08 9.92
CA PHE A 35 -4.53 2.77 10.72
C PHE A 35 -5.90 2.69 10.06
N ASN A 36 -6.95 3.06 10.80
CA ASN A 36 -8.30 3.17 10.27
C ASN A 36 -8.53 4.59 9.75
N HIS A 37 -8.72 4.72 8.44
CA HIS A 37 -9.13 5.97 7.82
C HIS A 37 -10.64 6.19 8.03
N PRO A 38 -11.09 7.41 8.40
CA PRO A 38 -12.50 7.67 8.69
C PRO A 38 -13.48 7.34 7.55
N ILE A 39 -13.01 7.43 6.30
CA ILE A 39 -13.83 7.20 5.09
C ILE A 39 -13.53 5.84 4.44
N TYR A 40 -12.27 5.40 4.46
CA TYR A 40 -11.79 4.27 3.66
C TYR A 40 -11.56 3.00 4.49
N GLY A 41 -11.84 3.04 5.80
CA GLY A 41 -11.60 1.90 6.68
C GLY A 41 -10.10 1.60 6.87
N PRO A 42 -9.73 0.33 7.08
CA PRO A 42 -8.34 -0.08 7.27
C PRO A 42 -7.46 0.24 6.06
N VAL A 43 -6.39 1.02 6.28
CA VAL A 43 -5.40 1.37 5.25
C VAL A 43 -3.98 1.12 5.73
N TRP A 44 -3.09 0.87 4.78
CA TRP A 44 -1.64 0.87 4.94
C TRP A 44 -1.02 2.02 4.14
N ALA A 45 -0.08 2.74 4.75
CA ALA A 45 0.55 3.92 4.17
C ALA A 45 2.03 3.72 3.85
N THR A 46 2.47 4.31 2.73
CA THR A 46 3.89 4.45 2.37
C THR A 46 4.21 5.88 1.96
N SER A 47 5.36 6.38 2.39
CA SER A 47 5.97 7.58 1.82
C SER A 47 6.79 7.24 0.57
N HIS A 48 7.16 8.27 -0.17
CA HIS A 48 7.98 8.19 -1.35
C HIS A 48 9.32 8.93 -1.14
N LEU A 49 10.38 8.46 -1.80
CA LEU A 49 11.67 9.16 -1.83
C LEU A 49 11.83 10.02 -3.09
N GLY A 50 11.10 9.68 -4.16
CA GLY A 50 11.18 10.36 -5.45
C GLY A 50 10.17 11.50 -5.64
N ASP A 51 9.27 11.69 -4.68
CA ASP A 51 8.33 12.81 -4.59
C ASP A 51 7.86 12.99 -3.12
N ASP A 52 7.09 14.05 -2.87
CA ASP A 52 6.59 14.42 -1.53
C ASP A 52 5.27 13.68 -1.17
N GLY A 53 4.88 12.67 -1.95
CA GLY A 53 3.62 11.97 -1.81
C GLY A 53 3.60 10.92 -0.69
N ILE A 54 2.40 10.68 -0.18
CA ILE A 54 2.07 9.52 0.67
C ILE A 54 0.92 8.79 0.00
N SER A 55 1.12 7.49 -0.27
CA SER A 55 0.06 6.63 -0.81
C SER A 55 -0.63 5.87 0.32
N LEU A 56 -1.96 5.82 0.28
CA LEU A 56 -2.79 5.01 1.17
C LEU A 56 -3.38 3.85 0.36
N ILE A 57 -3.19 2.62 0.84
CA ILE A 57 -3.67 1.39 0.20
C ILE A 57 -4.69 0.75 1.15
N GLY A 58 -5.93 0.56 0.69
CA GLY A 58 -6.96 -0.16 1.45
C GLY A 58 -6.57 -1.63 1.68
N THR A 59 -6.76 -2.12 2.90
CA THR A 59 -6.38 -3.49 3.30
C THR A 59 -7.57 -4.38 3.68
N ASP A 60 -8.80 -3.88 3.50
CA ASP A 60 -10.04 -4.64 3.67
C ASP A 60 -11.04 -4.41 2.51
N PRO A 61 -10.72 -4.88 1.29
CA PRO A 61 -11.57 -4.69 0.11
C PRO A 61 -12.92 -5.41 0.21
N THR A 62 -13.09 -6.33 1.17
CA THR A 62 -14.35 -7.07 1.34
C THR A 62 -15.44 -6.26 2.01
N LYS A 63 -15.07 -5.42 2.98
CA LYS A 63 -16.01 -4.55 3.71
C LYS A 63 -15.90 -3.08 3.30
N HIS A 64 -14.79 -2.70 2.66
CA HIS A 64 -14.50 -1.34 2.21
C HIS A 64 -13.99 -1.37 0.75
N PRO A 65 -14.88 -1.61 -0.23
CA PRO A 65 -14.53 -1.69 -1.66
C PRO A 65 -14.27 -0.31 -2.30
#